data_AF-A0A8T7I5Q2-F1
#
_entry.id   AF-A0A8T7I5Q2-F1
#
_cell.length_a   1.000
_cell.length_b   1.000
_cell.length_c   1.000
_cell.angle_alpha   90.00
_cell.angle_beta   90.00
_cell.angle_gamma   90.00
#
_symmetry.space_group_name_H-M   'P 1'
#
loop_
_entity.id
_entity.type
_entity.pdbx_description
1 polymer ?
#
loop_
_entity_poly.entity_id
_entity_poly.type
_entity_poly.pdbx_seq_one_letter_code
_entity_poly.pdbx_strand_id
1 'polypeptide(L)'
;MKSNSQRIDPVKRVAQQREQNAAETLSKVQASYGQAQAKLHELVQYRTDYLAEFQYRAKKGMSGSQLQHYKSFLLQLEKAIETQQRQIELLQGQVSQQRKEWQSRNQRSQAVDKYQQKLKQKEIADRDRKEARRLEDDLNNLNNSVKQ
;
A
#
# COMPACT_ATOMS: atom_id res chain seq x y z
N MET A 1 9.09 34.88 13.93
CA MET A 1 8.61 33.61 14.52
C MET A 1 8.00 32.74 13.42
N LYS A 2 8.20 31.42 13.43
CA LYS A 2 7.54 30.51 12.46
C LYS A 2 6.03 30.52 12.69
N SER A 3 5.24 30.50 11.62
CA SER A 3 3.78 30.40 11.72
C SER A 3 3.35 29.04 12.27
N ASN A 4 2.12 28.93 12.75
CA ASN A 4 1.60 27.67 13.30
C ASN A 4 1.55 26.57 12.23
N SER A 5 1.23 26.93 10.98
CA SER A 5 1.25 26.01 9.84
C SER A 5 2.65 25.49 9.52
N GLN A 6 3.69 26.32 9.68
CA GLN A 6 5.10 25.93 9.49
C GLN A 6 5.62 25.01 10.60
N ARG A 7 5.06 25.12 11.81
CA ARG A 7 5.45 24.25 12.95
C ARG A 7 4.97 22.80 12.76
N ILE A 8 3.94 22.57 11.94
CA ILE A 8 3.39 21.24 11.65
C ILE A 8 4.12 20.54 10.48
N ASP A 9 4.92 21.26 9.69
CA ASP A 9 5.66 20.68 8.54
C ASP A 9 6.48 19.41 8.88
N PRO A 10 7.23 19.36 10.00
CA PRO A 10 7.96 18.13 10.35
C PRO A 10 7.04 16.95 10.64
N VAL A 11 5.90 17.19 11.30
CA VAL A 11 4.91 16.16 11.63
C VAL A 11 4.27 15.61 10.35
N LYS A 12 3.94 16.50 9.42
CA LYS A 12 3.44 16.15 8.08
C LYS A 12 4.44 15.27 7.34
N ARG A 13 5.70 15.68 7.26
CA ARG A 13 6.76 14.93 6.58
C ARG A 13 6.90 13.52 7.16
N VAL A 14 6.89 13.39 8.50
CA VAL A 14 6.95 12.08 9.16
C VAL A 14 5.72 11.23 8.86
N ALA A 15 4.52 11.81 8.83
CA ALA A 15 3.30 11.09 8.50
C ALA A 15 3.31 10.57 7.05
N GLN A 16 3.72 11.42 6.10
CA GLN A 16 3.86 11.06 4.68
C GLN A 16 4.93 9.98 4.46
N GLN A 17 6.08 10.08 5.13
CA GLN A 17 7.12 9.05 5.04
C GLN A 17 6.61 7.69 5.56
N ARG A 18 5.86 7.68 6.67
CA ARG A 18 5.29 6.45 7.23
C ARG A 18 4.25 5.84 6.29
N GLU A 19 3.42 6.67 5.66
CA GLU A 19 2.48 6.22 4.63
C GLU A 19 3.21 5.59 3.44
N GLN A 20 4.24 6.25 2.93
CA GLN A 20 5.05 5.74 1.81
C GLN A 20 5.71 4.40 2.15
N ASN A 21 6.33 4.28 3.32
CA ASN A 21 6.95 3.03 3.76
C ASN A 21 5.92 1.89 3.86
N ALA A 22 4.71 2.19 4.34
CA ALA A 22 3.62 1.22 4.41
C ALA A 22 3.11 0.81 3.01
N ALA A 23 3.04 1.77 2.07
CA ALA A 23 2.66 1.50 0.68
C ALA A 23 3.70 0.61 -0.02
N GLU A 24 4.99 0.87 0.17
CA GLU A 24 6.08 0.04 -0.36
C GLU A 24 6.02 -1.38 0.19
N THR A 25 5.73 -1.53 1.48
CA THR A 25 5.60 -2.84 2.13
C THR A 25 4.39 -3.60 1.57
N LEU A 26 3.24 -2.94 1.44
CA LEU A 26 2.05 -3.51 0.82
C LEU A 26 2.33 -3.96 -0.62
N SER A 27 2.99 -3.12 -1.42
CA SER A 27 3.34 -3.43 -2.81
C SER A 27 4.21 -4.69 -2.92
N LYS A 28 5.24 -4.80 -2.07
CA LYS A 28 6.12 -6.00 -2.03
C LYS A 28 5.33 -7.27 -1.73
N VAL A 29 4.48 -7.25 -0.70
CA VAL A 29 3.69 -8.43 -0.31
C VAL A 29 2.66 -8.79 -1.40
N GLN A 30 2.04 -7.80 -2.05
CA GLN A 30 1.15 -8.04 -3.19
C GLN A 30 1.88 -8.67 -4.38
N ALA A 31 3.10 -8.22 -4.69
CA ALA A 31 3.93 -8.81 -5.73
C ALA A 31 4.26 -10.27 -5.40
N SER A 32 4.69 -10.56 -4.17
CA SER A 32 4.95 -11.94 -3.72
C SER A 32 3.69 -12.82 -3.77
N TYR A 33 2.53 -12.29 -3.42
CA TYR A 33 1.24 -12.99 -3.55
C TYR A 33 0.94 -13.35 -5.01
N GLY A 34 1.06 -12.39 -5.93
CA GLY A 34 0.86 -12.64 -7.37
C GLY A 34 1.84 -13.66 -7.95
N GLN A 35 3.12 -13.57 -7.60
CA GLN A 35 4.13 -14.56 -7.99
C GLN A 35 3.80 -15.95 -7.45
N ALA A 36 3.34 -16.04 -6.20
CA ALA A 36 2.96 -17.31 -5.62
C ALA A 36 1.75 -17.95 -6.33
N GLN A 37 0.77 -17.14 -6.72
CA GLN A 37 -0.38 -17.60 -7.51
C GLN A 37 0.03 -18.07 -8.90
N ALA A 38 0.89 -17.31 -9.59
CA ALA A 38 1.43 -17.71 -10.90
C ALA A 38 2.17 -19.04 -10.80
N LYS A 39 2.98 -19.24 -9.75
CA LYS A 39 3.69 -20.50 -9.55
C LYS A 39 2.75 -21.68 -9.30
N LEU A 40 1.69 -21.49 -8.53
CA LEU A 40 0.67 -22.53 -8.33
C LEU A 40 0.03 -22.92 -9.66
N HIS A 41 -0.32 -21.94 -10.50
CA HIS A 41 -0.90 -22.19 -11.81
C HIS A 41 0.05 -23.03 -12.70
N GLU A 42 1.33 -22.68 -12.75
CA GLU A 42 2.34 -23.48 -13.46
C GLU A 42 2.42 -24.92 -12.95
N LEU A 43 2.43 -25.13 -11.63
CA LEU A 43 2.52 -26.46 -11.04
C LEU A 43 1.29 -27.31 -11.36
N VAL A 44 0.09 -26.72 -11.34
CA VAL A 44 -1.16 -27.40 -11.68
C VAL A 44 -1.22 -27.74 -13.17
N GLN A 45 -0.78 -26.82 -14.04
CA GLN A 45 -0.68 -27.07 -15.48
C GLN A 45 0.29 -28.22 -15.75
N TYR A 46 1.49 -28.13 -15.18
CA TYR A 46 2.50 -29.17 -15.32
C TYR A 46 2.02 -30.54 -14.81
N ARG A 47 1.29 -30.60 -13.70
CA ARG A 47 0.66 -31.84 -13.20
C ARG A 47 -0.33 -32.42 -14.20
N THR A 48 -1.12 -31.57 -14.84
CA THR A 48 -2.12 -31.98 -15.84
C THR A 48 -1.44 -32.58 -17.06
N ASP A 49 -0.43 -31.90 -17.59
CA ASP A 49 0.34 -32.37 -18.75
C ASP A 49 1.07 -33.69 -18.43
N TYR A 50 1.65 -33.78 -17.24
CA TYR A 50 2.33 -34.98 -16.75
C TYR A 50 1.39 -36.19 -16.62
N LEU A 51 0.15 -35.97 -16.15
CA LEU A 51 -0.88 -37.01 -16.08
C LEU A 51 -1.35 -37.47 -17.48
N ALA A 52 -1.50 -36.55 -18.41
CA ALA A 52 -1.88 -36.87 -19.79
C ALA A 52 -0.79 -37.71 -20.49
N GLU A 53 0.48 -37.33 -20.33
CA GLU A 53 1.61 -38.07 -20.87
C GLU A 53 1.68 -39.49 -20.29
N PHE A 54 1.45 -39.63 -18.98
CA PHE A 54 1.40 -40.94 -18.34
C PHE A 54 0.28 -41.82 -18.86
N GLN A 55 -0.93 -41.29 -19.01
CA GLN A 55 -2.04 -42.08 -19.58
C GLN A 55 -1.71 -42.58 -20.99
N TYR A 56 -1.04 -41.76 -21.80
CA TYR A 56 -0.57 -42.17 -23.13
C TYR A 56 0.48 -43.29 -23.07
N ARG A 57 1.49 -43.16 -22.20
CA ARG A 57 2.55 -44.17 -22.02
C ARG A 57 2.02 -45.46 -21.40
N ALA A 58 1.14 -45.37 -20.41
CA ALA A 58 0.54 -46.52 -19.74
C ALA A 58 -0.26 -47.39 -20.70
N LYS A 59 -1.00 -46.78 -21.65
CA LYS A 59 -1.72 -47.50 -22.71
C LYS A 59 -0.81 -48.30 -23.64
N LYS A 60 0.47 -47.93 -23.77
CA LYS A 60 1.47 -48.63 -24.60
C LYS A 60 2.23 -49.72 -23.83
N GLY A 61 1.93 -49.91 -22.55
CA GLY A 61 2.67 -50.79 -21.65
C GLY A 61 3.87 -50.06 -21.01
N MET A 62 4.00 -50.21 -19.70
CA MET A 62 5.10 -49.64 -18.91
C MET A 62 5.68 -50.72 -18.00
N SER A 63 6.99 -50.67 -17.76
CA SER A 63 7.63 -51.51 -16.75
C SER A 63 7.20 -51.08 -15.33
N GLY A 64 7.30 -52.01 -14.37
CA GLY A 64 7.04 -51.70 -12.96
C GLY A 64 7.92 -50.58 -12.41
N SER A 65 9.18 -50.50 -12.85
CA SER A 65 10.12 -49.45 -12.44
C SER A 65 9.73 -48.06 -12.98
N GLN A 66 9.23 -47.98 -14.22
CA GLN A 66 8.71 -46.75 -14.81
C GLN A 66 7.45 -46.28 -14.08
N LEU A 67 6.55 -47.21 -13.73
CA LEU A 67 5.35 -46.89 -12.97
C LEU A 67 5.68 -46.36 -11.57
N GLN A 68 6.67 -46.94 -10.89
CA GLN A 68 7.12 -46.47 -9.58
C GLN A 68 7.74 -45.07 -9.65
N HIS A 69 8.64 -44.81 -10.61
CA HIS A 69 9.22 -43.47 -10.80
C HIS A 69 8.14 -42.41 -11.02
N TYR A 70 7.16 -42.73 -11.88
CA TYR A 70 6.04 -41.85 -12.16
C TYR A 70 5.25 -41.50 -10.88
N LYS A 71 4.84 -42.50 -10.11
CA LYS A 71 4.08 -42.30 -8.86
C LYS A 71 4.88 -41.47 -7.85
N SER A 72 6.17 -41.76 -7.69
CA SER A 72 7.03 -41.02 -6.76
C SER A 72 7.14 -39.54 -7.13
N PHE A 73 7.31 -39.23 -8.41
CA PHE A 73 7.37 -37.84 -8.87
C PHE A 73 6.02 -37.14 -8.74
N LEU A 74 4.91 -37.81 -9.06
CA LEU A 74 3.57 -37.25 -8.87
C LEU A 74 3.32 -36.86 -7.41
N LEU A 75 3.71 -37.71 -6.46
CA LEU A 75 3.61 -37.40 -5.03
C LEU A 75 4.46 -36.19 -4.61
N GLN A 76 5.65 -36.02 -5.19
CA GLN A 76 6.47 -34.83 -4.95
C GLN A 76 5.81 -33.56 -5.50
N LEU A 77 5.23 -33.65 -6.70
CA LEU A 77 4.53 -32.54 -7.34
C LEU A 77 3.27 -32.12 -6.55
N GLU A 78 2.50 -33.09 -6.05
CA GLU A 78 1.33 -32.82 -5.20
C GLU A 78 1.74 -32.14 -3.89
N LYS A 79 2.80 -32.60 -3.23
CA LYS A 79 3.36 -31.92 -2.04
C LYS A 79 3.82 -30.49 -2.33
N ALA A 80 4.41 -30.25 -3.51
CA ALA A 80 4.81 -28.91 -3.92
C ALA A 80 3.59 -28.00 -4.13
N ILE A 81 2.54 -28.50 -4.77
CA ILE A 81 1.27 -27.79 -4.95
C ILE A 81 0.64 -27.43 -3.61
N GLU A 82 0.53 -28.38 -2.68
CA GLU A 82 -0.03 -28.13 -1.35
C GLU A 82 0.80 -27.09 -0.57
N THR A 83 2.13 -27.16 -0.67
CA THR A 83 3.02 -26.19 -0.03
C THR A 83 2.81 -24.80 -0.63
N GLN A 84 2.65 -24.71 -1.95
CA GLN A 84 2.39 -23.46 -2.64
C GLN A 84 1.02 -22.87 -2.27
N GLN A 85 -0.01 -23.71 -2.10
CA GLN A 85 -1.34 -23.28 -1.64
C GLN A 85 -1.28 -22.69 -0.22
N ARG A 86 -0.61 -23.36 0.72
CA ARG A 86 -0.39 -22.83 2.08
C ARG A 86 0.36 -21.49 2.07
N GLN A 87 1.35 -21.35 1.19
CA GLN A 87 2.08 -20.10 1.02
C GLN A 87 1.17 -18.96 0.52
N ILE A 88 0.26 -19.25 -0.41
CA ILE A 88 -0.73 -18.29 -0.92
C ILE A 88 -1.67 -17.84 0.20
N GLU A 89 -2.18 -18.76 1.02
CA GLU A 89 -3.04 -18.44 2.18
C GLU A 89 -2.33 -17.50 3.17
N LEU A 90 -1.07 -17.81 3.50
CA LEU A 90 -0.25 -16.96 4.35
C LEU A 90 -0.07 -15.55 3.77
N LEU A 91 0.30 -15.48 2.48
CA LEU A 91 0.50 -14.21 1.77
C LEU A 91 -0.81 -13.41 1.66
N GLN A 92 -1.94 -14.06 1.46
CA GLN A 92 -3.26 -13.41 1.44
C GLN A 92 -3.57 -12.73 2.79
N GLY A 93 -3.27 -13.42 3.89
CA GLY A 93 -3.37 -12.86 5.24
C GLY A 93 -2.44 -11.65 5.42
N GLN A 94 -1.20 -11.74 4.94
CA GLN A 94 -0.24 -10.64 4.99
C GLN A 94 -0.67 -9.44 4.15
N VAL A 95 -1.16 -9.64 2.92
CA VAL A 95 -1.72 -8.54 2.09
C VAL A 95 -2.84 -7.83 2.83
N SER A 96 -3.74 -8.59 3.46
CA SER A 96 -4.85 -8.03 4.22
C SER A 96 -4.38 -7.20 5.41
N GLN A 97 -3.36 -7.69 6.13
CA GLN A 97 -2.76 -6.97 7.26
C GLN A 97 -2.05 -5.69 6.82
N GLN A 98 -1.20 -5.77 5.80
CA GLN A 98 -0.46 -4.60 5.29
C GLN A 98 -1.38 -3.56 4.68
N ARG A 99 -2.50 -3.98 4.07
CA ARG A 99 -3.53 -3.07 3.56
C ARG A 99 -4.15 -2.25 4.69
N LYS A 100 -4.50 -2.88 5.82
CA LYS A 100 -5.03 -2.18 6.99
C LYS A 100 -4.03 -1.19 7.57
N GLU A 101 -2.75 -1.58 7.67
CA GLU A 101 -1.69 -0.70 8.15
C GLU A 101 -1.52 0.52 7.24
N TRP A 102 -1.42 0.31 5.93
CA TRP A 102 -1.34 1.40 4.95
C TRP A 102 -2.54 2.35 5.04
N GLN A 103 -3.77 1.81 5.14
CA GLN A 103 -4.98 2.62 5.28
C GLN A 103 -4.94 3.51 6.54
N SER A 104 -4.49 2.97 7.67
CA SER A 104 -4.33 3.72 8.91
C SER A 104 -3.30 4.85 8.77
N ARG A 105 -2.16 4.59 8.12
CA ARG A 105 -1.12 5.61 7.88
C ARG A 105 -1.59 6.70 6.92
N ASN A 106 -2.27 6.31 5.84
CA ASN A 106 -2.86 7.23 4.88
C ASN A 106 -3.90 8.14 5.55
N GLN A 107 -4.82 7.59 6.34
CA GLN A 107 -5.79 8.40 7.11
C GLN A 107 -5.11 9.42 8.02
N ARG A 108 -4.04 9.04 8.72
CA ARG A 108 -3.27 9.94 9.57
C ARG A 108 -2.56 11.04 8.77
N SER A 109 -1.95 10.68 7.64
CA SER A 109 -1.31 11.62 6.70
C SER A 109 -2.30 12.68 6.22
N GLN A 110 -3.47 12.24 5.74
CA GLN A 110 -4.55 13.13 5.32
C GLN A 110 -5.08 14.02 6.45
N ALA A 111 -5.19 13.51 7.67
CA ALA A 111 -5.63 14.29 8.82
C ALA A 111 -4.65 15.43 9.14
N VAL A 112 -3.34 15.15 9.11
CA VAL A 112 -2.30 16.16 9.31
C VAL A 112 -2.31 17.19 8.19
N ASP A 113 -2.50 16.77 6.95
CA ASP A 113 -2.62 17.67 5.79
C ASP A 113 -3.82 18.61 5.92
N LYS A 114 -4.99 18.08 6.24
CA LYS A 114 -6.20 18.88 6.49
C LYS A 114 -6.00 19.85 7.64
N TYR A 115 -5.35 19.42 8.72
CA TYR A 115 -5.06 20.30 9.86
C TYR A 115 -4.12 21.45 9.47
N GLN A 116 -3.06 21.16 8.71
CA GLN A 116 -2.15 22.19 8.22
C GLN A 116 -2.87 23.20 7.31
N GLN A 117 -3.75 22.74 6.42
CA GLN A 117 -4.53 23.63 5.55
C GLN A 117 -5.42 24.57 6.37
N LYS A 118 -6.09 24.06 7.41
CA LYS A 118 -6.87 24.90 8.34
C LYS A 118 -6.02 25.96 9.04
N LEU A 119 -4.80 25.61 9.46
CA LEU A 119 -3.87 26.57 10.05
C LEU A 119 -3.48 27.67 9.05
N LYS A 120 -3.18 27.31 7.80
CA LYS A 120 -2.86 28.28 6.75
C LYS A 120 -4.03 29.24 6.47
N GLN A 121 -5.25 28.71 6.38
CA GLN A 121 -6.45 29.54 6.18
C GLN A 121 -6.67 30.52 7.34
N LYS A 122 -6.51 30.06 8.58
CA LYS A 122 -6.60 30.93 9.75
C LYS A 122 -5.53 32.04 9.73
N GLU A 123 -4.30 31.70 9.36
CA GLU A 123 -3.20 32.68 9.25
C GLU A 123 -3.40 33.70 8.14
N ILE A 124 -4.08 33.36 7.05
CA ILE A 124 -4.49 34.30 6.01
C ILE A 124 -5.57 35.22 6.57
N ALA A 125 -6.66 34.67 7.10
CA ALA A 125 -7.76 35.45 7.66
C ALA A 125 -7.34 36.38 8.81
N ASP A 126 -6.36 35.98 9.62
CA ASP A 126 -5.82 36.82 10.70
C ASP A 126 -4.90 37.92 10.18
N ARG A 127 -4.24 37.74 9.03
CA ARG A 127 -3.48 38.79 8.34
C ARG A 127 -4.41 39.80 7.69
N ASP A 128 -5.39 39.33 6.92
CA ASP A 128 -6.37 40.19 6.24
C ASP A 128 -7.12 41.07 7.25
N ARG A 129 -7.53 40.50 8.39
CA ARG A 129 -8.16 41.26 9.49
C ARG A 129 -7.25 42.33 10.11
N LYS A 130 -5.94 42.07 10.19
CA LYS A 130 -4.98 43.07 10.70
C LYS A 130 -4.72 44.18 9.69
N GLU A 131 -4.65 43.84 8.41
CA GLU A 131 -4.48 44.82 7.33
C GLU A 131 -5.70 45.73 7.22
N ALA A 132 -6.91 45.18 7.24
CA ALA A 132 -8.15 45.96 7.24
C ALA A 132 -8.22 46.97 8.40
N ARG A 133 -7.91 46.52 9.63
CA ARG A 133 -7.87 47.42 10.81
C ARG A 133 -6.86 48.55 10.66
N ARG A 134 -5.66 48.26 10.12
CA ARG A 134 -4.64 49.29 9.88
C ARG A 134 -5.11 50.33 8.87
N LEU A 135 -5.74 49.91 7.78
CA LEU A 135 -6.30 50.82 6.78
C LEU A 135 -7.41 51.70 7.37
N GLU A 136 -8.29 51.13 8.20
CA GLU A 136 -9.32 51.89 8.92
C GLU A 136 -8.68 52.94 9.86
N ASP A 137 -7.68 52.55 10.65
CA ASP A 137 -6.97 53.46 11.54
C ASP A 137 -6.27 54.60 10.77
N ASP A 138 -5.60 54.28 9.66
CA ASP A 138 -4.92 55.26 8.80
C ASP A 138 -5.91 56.24 8.15
N LEU A 139 -7.04 55.75 7.66
CA LEU A 139 -8.13 56.57 7.11
C LEU A 139 -8.74 57.50 8.17
N ASN A 140 -8.95 56.99 9.39
CA ASN A 140 -9.45 57.80 10.51
C ASN A 140 -8.46 58.91 10.89
N ASN A 141 -7.16 58.60 10.93
CA ASN A 141 -6.13 59.59 11.22
C ASN A 141 -6.05 60.68 10.14
N LEU A 142 -6.09 60.30 8.86
CA LEU A 142 -6.14 61.25 7.74
C LEU A 142 -7.37 62.18 7.82
N ASN A 143 -8.55 61.61 8.07
CA ASN A 143 -9.78 62.39 8.21
C ASN A 143 -9.74 63.37 9.39
N ASN A 144 -9.06 63.02 10.48
CA ASN A 144 -8.89 63.90 11.63
C ASN A 144 -7.87 65.02 11.36
N SER A 145 -6.83 64.76 10.57
CA SER A 145 -5.83 65.77 10.17
C SER A 145 -6.34 66.78 9.13
N VAL A 146 -7.33 66.42 8.30
CA VAL A 146 -7.94 67.35 7.32
C VAL A 146 -9.00 68.27 7.95
N LYS A 147 -9.50 67.91 9.14
CA LYS A 147 -10.51 68.70 9.89
C LYS A 147 -9.90 69.72 10.86
N GLN A 148 -8.58 69.74 11.02
CA GLN A 148 -7.83 70.76 11.76
C GLN A 148 -7.25 71.78 10.80
#